data_AF-A0A3D5JJK8-F1
#
_entry.id   AF-A0A3D5JJK8-F1
#
_cell.length_a   1.000
_cell.length_b   1.000
_cell.length_c   1.000
_cell.angle_alpha   90.00
_cell.angle_beta   90.00
_cell.angle_gamma   90.00
#
_symmetry.space_group_name_H-M   'P 1'
#
loop_
_entity.id
_entity.type
_entity.pdbx_description
1 polymer ?
#
loop_
_entity_poly.entity_id
_entity_poly.type
_entity_poly.pdbx_seq_one_letter_code
_entity_poly.pdbx_strand_id
1 'polypeptide(L)' 'IGRAFLYGLGAGGREGVTKVLEILHKELDLTMALCGRSRLSEVDESILLR' A
#
# COMPACT_ATOMS: atom_id res chain seq x y z
N ILE A 1 0.40 2.67 -8.02
CA ILE A 1 -0.99 3.22 -8.12
C ILE A 1 -1.37 3.26 -9.59
N GLY A 2 -2.54 2.75 -9.96
CA GLY A 2 -2.97 2.63 -11.38
C GLY A 2 -4.47 2.38 -11.46
N ARG A 3 -4.88 1.21 -11.95
CA ARG A 3 -6.32 0.84 -12.05
C ARG A 3 -7.08 0.94 -10.71
N ALA A 4 -6.40 0.67 -9.58
CA ALA A 4 -7.00 0.80 -8.26
C ALA A 4 -7.58 2.20 -7.99
N PHE A 5 -6.91 3.27 -8.46
CA PHE A 5 -7.43 4.63 -8.37
C PHE A 5 -8.71 4.80 -9.18
N LEU A 6 -8.75 4.28 -10.41
CA LEU A 6 -9.94 4.34 -11.27
C LEU A 6 -11.11 3.57 -10.67
N TYR A 7 -10.85 2.44 -10.01
CA TYR A 7 -11.88 1.67 -9.31
C TYR A 7 -12.42 2.43 -8.10
N GLY A 8 -11.55 3.08 -7.31
CA GLY A 8 -11.98 3.97 -6.22
C GLY A 8 -12.82 5.13 -6.75
N LEU A 9 -12.39 5.76 -7.85
CA LEU A 9 -13.11 6.85 -8.49
C LEU A 9 -14.50 6.41 -8.99
N GLY A 10 -14.58 5.24 -9.62
CA GLY A 10 -15.85 4.68 -10.12
C GLY A 10 -16.80 4.22 -9.01
N ALA A 11 -16.27 3.72 -7.90
CA ALA A 11 -17.07 3.19 -6.79
C ALA A 11 -17.59 4.28 -5.83
N GLY A 12 -16.87 5.39 -5.67
CA GLY A 12 -17.20 6.40 -4.66
C GLY A 12 -16.60 7.78 -4.92
N GLY A 13 -16.25 8.10 -6.17
CA GLY A 13 -15.67 9.39 -6.51
C GLY A 13 -14.37 9.67 -5.75
N ARG A 14 -14.22 10.90 -5.25
CA ARG A 14 -13.05 11.30 -4.46
C ARG A 14 -12.89 10.48 -3.18
N GLU A 15 -13.99 10.21 -2.46
CA GLU A 15 -13.94 9.45 -1.21
C GLU A 15 -13.49 8.01 -1.45
N GLY A 16 -13.97 7.40 -2.54
CA GLY A 16 -13.53 6.06 -2.94
C GLY A 16 -12.04 6.01 -3.30
N VAL A 17 -11.51 7.04 -3.97
CA VAL A 17 -10.07 7.19 -4.21
C VAL A 17 -9.30 7.28 -2.90
N THR A 18 -9.71 8.18 -1.99
CA THR A 18 -9.06 8.33 -0.68
C THR A 18 -9.05 7.01 0.06
N LYS A 19 -10.17 6.27 0.04
CA LYS A 19 -10.27 4.98 0.70
C LYS A 19 -9.30 3.95 0.14
N VAL A 20 -9.14 3.89 -1.18
CA VAL A 20 -8.16 3.00 -1.82
C VAL A 20 -6.73 3.34 -1.37
N LEU A 21 -6.38 4.62 -1.30
CA LEU A 21 -5.04 5.04 -0.84
C LEU A 21 -4.81 4.68 0.64
N GLU A 22 -5.81 4.86 1.50
CA GLU A 22 -5.74 4.45 2.90
C GLU A 22 -5.53 2.95 3.07
N ILE A 23 -6.24 2.13 2.29
CA ILE A 23 -6.09 0.67 2.32
C ILE A 23 -4.68 0.29 1.93
N LEU A 24 -4.19 0.79 0.80
CA LEU A 24 -2.83 0.51 0.32
C LEU A 24 -1.76 0.94 1.33
N HIS A 25 -1.96 2.09 1.98
CA HIS A 25 -1.03 2.55 3.01
C HIS A 25 -1.01 1.62 4.22
N LYS A 26 -2.18 1.19 4.72
CA LYS A 26 -2.29 0.27 5.85
C LYS A 26 -1.72 -1.11 5.55
N GLU A 27 -1.96 -1.63 4.34
CA GLU A 27 -1.40 -2.91 3.93
C GLU A 27 0.13 -2.84 3.83
N LEU A 28 0.67 -1.76 3.27
CA LEU A 28 2.11 -1.55 3.21
C LEU A 28 2.74 -1.51 4.62
N ASP A 29 2.13 -0.76 5.54
CA ASP A 29 2.60 -0.64 6.93
C ASP A 29 2.59 -2.01 7.64
N LEU A 30 1.49 -2.75 7.52
CA LEU A 30 1.37 -4.09 8.08
C LEU A 30 2.40 -5.06 7.49
N THR A 31 2.58 -5.06 6.17
CA THR A 31 3.57 -5.92 5.51
C THR A 31 4.99 -5.58 5.93
N MET A 32 5.34 -4.29 6.04
CA MET A 32 6.65 -3.88 6.54
C MET A 32 6.88 -4.36 7.98
N ALA A 33 5.89 -4.22 8.86
CA ALA A 33 5.96 -4.71 10.23
C ALA A 33 6.18 -6.23 10.28
N LEU A 34 5.49 -6.99 9.43
CA LEU A 34 5.66 -8.45 9.32
C LEU A 34 7.04 -8.85 8.78
N CYS A 35 7.63 -8.03 7.91
CA CYS A 35 9.02 -8.17 7.47
C CYS A 35 10.05 -7.67 8.49
N GLY A 36 9.62 -7.21 9.68
CA GLY A 36 10.50 -6.66 10.71
C GLY A 36 11.17 -5.35 10.29
N ARG A 37 10.49 -4.53 9.49
CA ARG A 37 10.94 -3.22 9.02
C ARG A 37 10.00 -2.14 9.51
N SER A 38 10.55 -1.07 10.06
CA SER A 38 9.79 0.04 10.64
C SER A 38 9.87 1.32 9.81
N ARG A 39 10.86 1.38 8.90
CA ARG A 39 11.09 2.53 8.02
C ARG A 39 11.34 2.06 6.59
N LEU A 40 10.88 2.84 5.62
CA LEU A 40 11.08 2.53 4.20
C LEU A 40 12.56 2.43 3.82
N SER A 41 13.43 3.19 4.49
CA SER A 41 14.88 3.13 4.30
C SER A 41 15.52 1.79 4.71
N GLU A 42 14.79 0.92 5.41
CA GLU A 42 15.25 -0.39 5.87
C GLU A 42 14.81 -1.53 4.92
N VAL A 43 14.06 -1.21 3.86
CA VAL A 43 13.57 -2.18 2.87
C VAL A 43 14.62 -2.35 1.77
N ASP A 44 15.20 -3.54 1.66
CA ASP A 44 16.23 -3.90 0.69
C ASP A 44 16.01 -5.30 0.10
N GLU A 45 16.89 -5.78 -0.78
CA GLU A 45 16.76 -7.09 -1.44
C GLU A 45 16.77 -8.28 -0.46
N SER A 46 17.19 -8.11 0.79
CA SER A 46 17.26 -9.21 1.76
C SER A 46 15.90 -9.76 2.16
N ILE A 47 14.81 -9.02 1.90
CA ILE A 47 13.45 -9.48 2.21
C ILE A 47 12.88 -10.41 1.13
N LEU A 48 13.54 -10.50 -0.01
CA LEU A 48 13.10 -11.32 -1.14
C LEU A 48 13.81 -12.67 -1.11
N LEU A 49 13.04 -13.75 -1.23
CA LEU A 49 13.58 -15.07 -1.52
C LEU A 49 13.86 -15.15 -3.03
N ARG A 50 15.09 -15.55 -3.40
CA ARG A 50 15.50 -15.81 -4.79
C ARG A 50 15.30 -17.26 -5.16
#